data_AF-A0A2H3K945-F1
#
_entry.id   AF-A0A2H3K945-F1
#
_cell.length_a   1.000
_cell.length_b   1.000
_cell.length_c   1.000
_cell.angle_alpha   90.00
_cell.angle_beta   90.00
_cell.angle_gamma   90.00
#
_symmetry.space_group_name_H-M   'P 1'
#
loop_
_entity.id
_entity.type
_entity.pdbx_description
1 polymer ?
#
loop_
_entity_poly.entity_id
_entity_poly.type
_entity_poly.pdbx_seq_one_letter_code
_entity_poly.pdbx_strand_id
1 'polypeptide(L)'
;MASNTETGHNKNITNFETLIIACTGYGTPYNPSNPNITIPILTTQHVVAKASVKEVKTTETPFNSVEGQRKTIFKPLKPTSTKVLNALKGASAPTTVIADAETINRKIQGKRADNTTEEVPTGETPSDKNSVSQQSYDMQIDHFEKLIELADVEPVYNPNEEPLKIVNLTAYKKDLETINTAVKTAYIPYKTAMQTRDIKLYAHQTGIVDTAQTVKNYVKSVFGATSPQYKQISGLKFTKIKP
;
A
#
# COMPACT_ATOMS: atom_id res chain seq x y z
N MET A 1 31.18 19.94 7.35
CA MET A 1 30.08 20.15 6.40
C MET A 1 29.27 18.87 6.32
N ALA A 2 28.11 18.81 6.97
CA ALA A 2 27.28 17.62 6.97
C ALA A 2 26.87 17.26 5.53
N SER A 3 27.16 16.03 5.13
CA SER A 3 26.70 15.45 3.87
C SER A 3 25.18 15.28 3.94
N ASN A 4 24.43 16.31 3.56
CA ASN A 4 23.00 16.19 3.28
C ASN A 4 22.85 15.49 1.93
N THR A 5 23.11 14.18 1.90
CA THR A 5 22.76 13.34 0.76
C THR A 5 21.25 13.17 0.75
N GLU A 6 20.55 14.18 0.25
CA GLU A 6 19.18 14.01 -0.22
C GLU A 6 19.19 12.90 -1.27
N THR A 7 18.56 11.77 -0.94
CA THR A 7 18.37 10.62 -1.83
C THR A 7 16.89 10.53 -2.23
N GLY A 8 16.56 9.68 -3.19
CA GLY A 8 15.17 9.40 -3.55
C GLY A 8 14.57 10.28 -4.65
N HIS A 9 13.24 10.22 -4.81
CA HIS A 9 12.47 10.91 -5.85
C HIS A 9 12.69 12.43 -5.86
N ASN A 10 12.74 13.04 -4.67
CA ASN A 10 12.96 14.48 -4.51
C ASN A 10 14.31 14.92 -5.06
N LYS A 11 15.36 14.10 -4.92
CA LYS A 11 16.68 14.46 -5.43
C LYS A 11 16.70 14.57 -6.96
N ASN A 12 16.00 13.67 -7.64
CA ASN A 12 15.84 13.76 -9.09
C ASN A 12 15.13 15.06 -9.49
N ILE A 13 14.08 15.46 -8.76
CA ILE A 13 13.33 16.70 -9.01
C ILE A 13 14.23 17.92 -8.82
N THR A 14 14.92 18.04 -7.67
CA THR A 14 15.83 19.17 -7.38
C THR A 14 16.99 19.24 -8.38
N ASN A 15 17.55 18.10 -8.78
CA ASN A 15 18.60 18.07 -9.80
C ASN A 15 18.05 18.45 -11.19
N PHE A 16 16.80 18.10 -11.50
CA PHE A 16 16.15 18.49 -12.75
C PHE A 16 15.90 20.01 -12.80
N GLU A 17 15.48 20.61 -11.70
CA GLU A 17 15.37 22.07 -11.55
C GLU A 17 16.73 22.75 -11.79
N THR A 18 17.80 22.24 -11.17
CA THR A 18 19.17 22.75 -11.35
C THR A 18 19.61 22.64 -12.82
N LEU A 19 19.29 21.54 -13.49
CA LEU A 19 19.57 21.32 -14.91
C LEU A 19 18.84 22.36 -15.79
N ILE A 20 17.57 22.65 -15.50
CA ILE A 20 16.77 23.64 -16.22
C ILE A 20 17.33 25.06 -16.03
N ILE A 21 17.69 25.42 -14.80
CA ILE A 21 18.31 26.72 -14.48
C ILE A 21 19.61 26.89 -15.27
N ALA A 22 20.47 25.87 -15.31
CA ALA A 22 21.70 25.91 -16.08
C ALA A 22 21.42 26.08 -17.59
N CYS A 23 20.50 25.29 -18.14
CA CYS A 23 20.13 25.38 -19.56
C CYS A 23 19.54 26.75 -19.94
N THR A 24 18.78 27.37 -19.03
CA THR A 24 18.24 28.72 -19.20
C THR A 24 19.37 29.75 -19.17
N GLY A 25 20.33 29.61 -18.26
CA GLY A 25 21.50 30.49 -18.14
C GLY A 25 22.45 30.42 -19.35
N TYR A 26 22.40 29.36 -20.16
CA TYR A 26 23.18 29.27 -21.39
C TYR A 26 22.71 30.21 -22.49
N GLY A 27 21.46 30.70 -22.44
CA GLY A 27 20.90 31.61 -23.44
C GLY A 27 20.80 31.00 -24.85
N THR A 28 21.00 31.84 -25.88
CA THR A 28 20.84 31.47 -27.30
C THR A 28 21.58 30.18 -27.73
N PRO A 29 22.80 29.88 -27.24
CA PRO A 29 23.45 28.59 -27.50
C PRO A 29 22.63 27.34 -27.14
N TYR A 30 21.73 27.39 -26.17
CA TYR A 30 20.81 26.28 -25.89
C TYR A 30 19.57 26.37 -26.78
N ASN A 31 19.63 25.74 -27.94
CA ASN A 31 18.58 25.76 -28.96
C ASN A 31 18.34 24.36 -29.57
N PRO A 32 17.74 23.42 -28.81
CA PRO A 32 17.59 22.05 -29.26
C PRO A 32 16.52 21.91 -30.35
N SER A 33 16.83 21.12 -31.39
CA SER A 33 15.84 20.73 -32.42
C SER A 33 14.86 19.67 -31.91
N ASN A 34 15.21 18.94 -30.85
CA ASN A 34 14.32 17.99 -30.19
C ASN A 34 13.30 18.76 -29.31
N PRO A 35 12.00 18.73 -29.65
CA PRO A 35 11.00 19.51 -28.94
C PRO A 35 10.85 19.10 -27.47
N ASN A 36 11.19 17.85 -27.12
CA ASN A 36 11.05 17.29 -25.77
C ASN A 36 12.04 17.85 -24.75
N ILE A 37 13.10 18.53 -25.20
CA ILE A 37 14.12 19.13 -24.31
C ILE A 37 14.19 20.65 -24.42
N THR A 38 13.15 21.29 -24.96
CA THR A 38 13.04 22.76 -24.93
C THR A 38 12.78 23.24 -23.49
N ILE A 39 13.26 24.44 -23.13
CA ILE A 39 13.07 25.00 -21.77
C ILE A 39 11.60 25.00 -21.29
N PRO A 40 10.61 25.38 -22.13
CA PRO A 40 9.19 25.32 -21.72
C PRO A 40 8.72 23.90 -21.41
N ILE A 41 9.14 22.90 -22.19
CA ILE A 41 8.78 21.49 -21.96
C ILE A 41 9.46 20.96 -20.70
N LEU A 42 10.74 21.25 -20.48
CA LEU A 42 11.44 20.83 -19.26
C LEU A 42 10.80 21.45 -18.01
N THR A 43 10.44 22.73 -18.06
CA THR A 43 9.73 23.41 -16.97
C THR A 43 8.38 22.76 -16.67
N THR A 44 7.62 22.41 -17.72
CA THR A 44 6.34 21.70 -17.58
C THR A 44 6.54 20.32 -16.94
N GLN A 45 7.52 19.54 -17.40
CA GLN A 45 7.86 18.25 -16.82
C GLN A 45 8.26 18.37 -15.34
N HIS A 46 9.03 19.40 -14.98
CA HIS A 46 9.43 19.66 -13.60
C HIS A 46 8.21 19.91 -12.69
N VAL A 47 7.29 20.77 -13.11
CA VAL A 47 6.06 21.08 -12.35
C VAL A 47 5.22 19.82 -12.16
N VAL A 48 5.02 19.03 -13.22
CA VAL A 48 4.25 17.78 -13.16
C VAL A 48 4.92 16.73 -12.28
N ALA A 49 6.25 16.56 -12.38
CA ALA A 49 6.99 15.64 -11.53
C ALA A 49 6.90 16.04 -10.04
N LYS A 50 7.07 17.32 -9.73
CA LYS A 50 6.94 17.87 -8.38
C LYS A 50 5.53 17.67 -7.81
N ALA A 51 4.50 17.91 -8.62
CA ALA A 51 3.12 17.65 -8.24
C ALA A 51 2.87 16.17 -7.96
N SER A 52 3.38 15.25 -8.79
CA SER A 52 3.19 13.81 -8.61
C SER A 52 3.78 13.28 -7.31
N VAL A 53 4.96 13.75 -6.89
CA VAL A 53 5.55 13.35 -5.59
C VAL A 53 4.76 13.90 -4.41
N LYS A 54 4.20 15.12 -4.53
CA LYS A 54 3.30 15.67 -3.53
C LYS A 54 2.01 14.85 -3.44
N GLU A 55 1.45 14.45 -4.57
CA GLU A 55 0.21 13.67 -4.65
C GLU A 55 0.31 12.33 -3.90
N VAL A 56 1.46 11.64 -4.01
CA VAL A 56 1.73 10.43 -3.23
C VAL A 56 1.62 10.71 -1.73
N LYS A 57 2.28 11.76 -1.22
CA LYS A 57 2.24 12.10 0.21
C LYS A 57 0.82 12.45 0.69
N THR A 58 0.07 13.18 -0.14
CA THR A 58 -1.30 13.58 0.19
C THR A 58 -2.28 12.40 0.20
N THR A 59 -2.04 11.38 -0.63
CA THR A 59 -2.89 10.17 -0.70
C THR A 59 -2.46 9.08 0.28
N GLU A 60 -1.18 9.05 0.68
CA GLU A 60 -0.64 8.14 1.69
C GLU A 60 -1.25 8.38 3.08
N THR A 61 -1.39 9.65 3.48
CA THR A 61 -1.92 10.02 4.81
C THR A 61 -3.31 9.44 5.11
N PRO A 62 -4.35 9.65 4.26
CA PRO A 62 -5.65 9.06 4.50
C PRO A 62 -5.61 7.53 4.45
N PHE A 63 -4.82 6.92 3.57
CA PHE A 63 -4.64 5.45 3.52
C PHE A 63 -4.08 4.90 4.84
N ASN A 64 -2.98 5.45 5.34
CA ASN A 64 -2.36 5.02 6.61
C ASN A 64 -3.32 5.22 7.79
N SER A 65 -4.10 6.31 7.78
CA SER A 65 -5.10 6.59 8.82
C SER A 65 -6.18 5.51 8.87
N VAL A 66 -6.80 5.17 7.73
CA VAL A 66 -7.85 4.14 7.71
C VAL A 66 -7.30 2.73 7.94
N GLU A 67 -6.05 2.46 7.56
CA GLU A 67 -5.39 1.19 7.88
C GLU A 67 -5.21 1.03 9.40
N GLY A 68 -4.77 2.10 10.09
CA GLY A 68 -4.67 2.13 11.54
C GLY A 68 -6.02 1.97 12.24
N GLN A 69 -7.07 2.61 11.72
CA GLN A 69 -8.44 2.43 12.20
C GLN A 69 -8.93 0.99 12.01
N ARG A 70 -8.68 0.36 10.84
CA ARG A 70 -9.03 -1.05 10.62
C ARG A 70 -8.38 -1.97 11.64
N LYS A 71 -7.08 -1.78 11.93
CA LYS A 71 -6.38 -2.56 12.96
C LYS A 71 -7.04 -2.41 14.33
N THR A 72 -7.45 -1.19 14.68
CA THR A 72 -8.13 -0.89 15.95
C THR A 72 -9.51 -1.55 16.02
N ILE A 73 -10.34 -1.40 14.98
CA ILE A 73 -11.71 -1.94 14.94
C ILE A 73 -11.70 -3.47 14.90
N PHE A 74 -10.74 -4.11 14.21
CA PHE A 74 -10.65 -5.58 14.19
C PHE A 74 -10.05 -6.18 15.47
N LYS A 75 -9.36 -5.41 16.31
CA LYS A 75 -8.71 -5.90 17.54
C LYS A 75 -9.66 -6.70 18.45
N PRO A 76 -10.90 -6.25 18.74
CA PRO A 76 -11.84 -7.01 19.57
C PRO A 76 -12.50 -8.21 18.86
N LEU A 77 -12.31 -8.45 17.56
CA LEU A 77 -13.03 -9.51 16.84
C LEU A 77 -12.82 -10.91 17.45
N LYS A 78 -11.56 -11.29 17.66
CA LYS A 78 -11.18 -12.58 18.24
C LYS A 78 -11.75 -12.79 19.65
N PRO A 79 -11.59 -11.86 20.62
CA PRO A 79 -12.18 -12.02 21.94
C PRO A 79 -13.71 -11.99 21.91
N THR A 80 -14.35 -11.14 21.09
CA THR A 80 -15.81 -11.12 20.95
C THR A 80 -16.34 -12.45 20.43
N SER A 81 -15.72 -13.03 19.40
CA SER A 81 -16.13 -14.34 18.86
C SER A 81 -16.01 -15.46 19.90
N THR A 82 -14.99 -15.40 20.76
CA THR A 82 -14.83 -16.35 21.88
C THR A 82 -15.94 -16.17 22.92
N LYS A 83 -16.34 -14.93 23.21
CA LYS A 83 -17.45 -14.66 24.13
C LYS A 83 -18.78 -15.17 23.57
N VAL A 84 -19.06 -15.00 22.27
CA VAL A 84 -20.27 -15.54 21.63
C VAL A 84 -20.32 -17.06 21.76
N LEU A 85 -19.23 -17.77 21.47
CA LEU A 85 -19.13 -19.21 21.66
C LEU A 85 -19.42 -19.62 23.12
N ASN A 86 -18.85 -18.91 24.10
CA ASN A 86 -19.06 -19.24 25.50
C ASN A 86 -20.47 -18.88 25.99
N ALA A 87 -21.11 -17.86 25.43
CA ALA A 87 -22.50 -17.55 25.71
C ALA A 87 -23.43 -18.66 25.20
N LEU A 88 -23.19 -19.23 24.00
CA LEU A 88 -23.91 -20.42 23.52
C LEU A 88 -23.73 -21.62 24.45
N LYS A 89 -22.51 -21.86 24.95
CA LYS A 89 -22.24 -22.92 25.95
C LYS A 89 -22.97 -22.67 27.27
N GLY A 90 -22.94 -21.44 27.78
CA GLY A 90 -23.60 -21.05 29.02
C GLY A 90 -25.13 -21.14 28.94
N ALA A 91 -25.69 -20.87 27.75
CA ALA A 91 -27.10 -21.05 27.45
C ALA A 91 -27.52 -22.52 27.26
N SER A 92 -26.58 -23.47 27.36
CA SER A 92 -26.82 -24.90 27.13
C SER A 92 -27.40 -25.21 25.75
N ALA A 93 -26.90 -24.53 24.70
CA ALA A 93 -27.24 -24.84 23.32
C ALA A 93 -26.94 -26.31 22.95
N PRO A 94 -27.60 -26.90 21.94
CA PRO A 94 -27.36 -28.27 21.51
C PRO A 94 -25.87 -28.53 21.19
N THR A 95 -25.40 -29.75 21.46
CA THR A 95 -23.99 -30.12 21.25
C THR A 95 -23.53 -29.96 19.80
N THR A 96 -24.43 -30.17 18.83
CA THR A 96 -24.18 -29.93 17.40
C THR A 96 -23.93 -28.45 17.11
N VAL A 97 -24.75 -27.55 17.66
CA VAL A 97 -24.61 -26.09 17.52
C VAL A 97 -23.31 -25.60 18.15
N ILE A 98 -22.94 -26.14 19.32
CA ILE A 98 -21.66 -25.82 19.96
C ILE A 98 -20.48 -26.26 19.07
N ALA A 99 -20.54 -27.45 18.48
CA ALA A 99 -19.47 -27.96 17.60
C ALA A 99 -19.29 -27.11 16.33
N ASP A 100 -20.40 -26.64 15.75
CA ASP A 100 -20.38 -25.72 14.60
C ASP A 100 -19.79 -24.36 14.99
N ALA A 101 -20.23 -23.80 16.12
CA ALA A 101 -19.70 -22.54 16.65
C ALA A 101 -18.20 -22.62 16.97
N GLU A 102 -17.73 -23.75 17.50
CA GLU A 102 -16.30 -24.00 17.74
C GLU A 102 -15.51 -24.01 16.44
N THR A 103 -16.04 -24.65 15.40
CA THR A 103 -15.42 -24.72 14.09
C THR A 103 -15.33 -23.34 13.44
N ILE A 104 -16.38 -22.53 13.52
CA ILE A 104 -16.40 -21.15 13.03
C ILE A 104 -15.40 -20.30 13.82
N ASN A 105 -15.45 -20.32 15.16
CA ASN A 105 -14.54 -19.55 16.00
C ASN A 105 -13.08 -19.94 15.74
N ARG A 106 -12.76 -21.22 15.53
CA ARG A 106 -11.41 -21.69 15.19
C ARG A 106 -10.86 -20.99 13.93
N LYS A 107 -11.69 -20.82 12.90
CA LYS A 107 -11.34 -20.07 11.69
C LYS A 107 -11.10 -18.60 11.98
N ILE A 108 -11.93 -17.94 12.79
CA ILE A 108 -11.73 -16.54 13.21
C ILE A 108 -10.40 -16.39 13.96
N GLN A 109 -10.08 -17.33 14.86
CA GLN A 109 -8.83 -17.33 15.60
C GLN A 109 -7.59 -17.56 14.71
N GLY A 110 -7.76 -18.15 13.53
CA GLY A 110 -6.67 -18.56 12.64
C GLY A 110 -6.01 -19.85 13.09
N LYS A 111 -6.75 -20.71 13.81
CA LYS A 111 -6.27 -22.02 14.27
C LYS A 111 -6.66 -23.10 13.27
N ARG A 112 -5.81 -24.12 13.10
CA ARG A 112 -6.14 -25.32 12.31
C ARG A 112 -6.96 -26.30 13.14
N ALA A 113 -7.79 -27.11 12.47
CA ALA A 113 -8.51 -28.22 13.10
C ALA A 113 -7.54 -29.34 13.51
N ASP A 114 -6.49 -29.54 12.73
CA ASP A 114 -5.41 -30.48 13.00
C ASP A 114 -4.08 -29.72 13.18
N ASN A 115 -3.40 -29.96 14.31
CA ASN A 115 -2.10 -29.39 14.63
C ASN A 115 -0.94 -30.35 14.32
N THR A 116 -1.21 -31.45 13.62
CA THR A 116 -0.17 -32.43 13.28
C THR A 116 0.82 -31.81 12.30
N THR A 117 2.06 -31.65 12.77
CA THR A 117 3.20 -31.35 11.90
C THR A 117 3.54 -32.64 11.18
N GLU A 118 3.21 -32.78 9.91
CA GLU A 118 3.77 -33.87 9.10
C GLU A 118 5.30 -33.70 9.08
N GLU A 119 6.02 -34.65 9.69
CA GLU A 119 7.47 -34.76 9.60
C GLU A 119 7.85 -34.97 8.14
N VAL A 120 8.79 -34.17 7.64
CA VAL A 120 9.35 -34.35 6.30
C VAL A 120 10.21 -35.61 6.35
N PRO A 121 9.98 -36.63 5.50
CA PRO A 121 10.86 -37.79 5.42
C PRO A 121 12.29 -37.35 5.11
N THR A 122 13.27 -37.92 5.83
CA THR A 122 14.69 -37.59 5.64
C THR A 122 15.12 -37.91 4.20
N GLY A 123 15.34 -36.87 3.38
CA GLY A 123 15.83 -37.00 2.01
C GLY A 123 15.01 -36.28 0.93
N GLU A 124 13.83 -35.74 1.26
CA GLU A 124 13.01 -34.98 0.31
C GLU A 124 13.13 -33.46 0.53
N THR A 125 13.25 -32.69 -0.55
CA THR A 125 13.07 -31.24 -0.52
C THR A 125 11.65 -30.90 -0.09
N PRO A 126 11.45 -29.98 0.88
CA PRO A 126 10.10 -29.59 1.29
C PRO A 126 9.30 -29.10 0.09
N SER A 127 8.19 -29.77 -0.23
CA SER A 127 7.17 -29.20 -1.10
C SER A 127 6.73 -27.85 -0.53
N ASP A 128 6.61 -26.82 -1.37
CA ASP A 128 6.05 -25.53 -0.97
C ASP A 128 4.66 -25.75 -0.33
N LYS A 129 4.58 -25.66 0.99
CA LYS A 129 3.33 -25.87 1.73
C LYS A 129 2.45 -24.64 1.52
N ASN A 130 1.42 -24.76 0.70
CA ASN A 130 0.43 -23.69 0.51
C ASN A 130 -0.26 -23.36 1.84
N SER A 131 -0.26 -22.06 2.21
CA SER A 131 -0.98 -21.58 3.39
C SER A 131 -2.49 -21.69 3.16
N VAL A 132 -3.16 -22.54 3.93
CA VAL A 132 -4.63 -22.73 3.92
C VAL A 132 -5.37 -21.79 4.90
N SER A 133 -4.67 -20.81 5.47
CA SER A 133 -5.22 -19.94 6.51
C SER A 133 -6.23 -18.94 5.92
N GLN A 134 -7.49 -19.01 6.38
CA GLN A 134 -8.59 -18.10 5.99
C GLN A 134 -8.59 -16.82 6.85
N GLN A 135 -7.46 -16.11 6.94
CA GLN A 135 -7.27 -14.98 7.86
C GLN A 135 -7.33 -13.59 7.20
N SER A 136 -7.75 -13.48 5.94
CA SER A 136 -7.99 -12.15 5.35
C SER A 136 -9.10 -11.41 6.10
N TYR A 137 -9.10 -10.08 6.05
CA TYR A 137 -10.13 -9.26 6.70
C TYR A 137 -11.53 -9.61 6.20
N ASP A 138 -11.70 -9.88 4.90
CA ASP A 138 -12.96 -10.34 4.32
C ASP A 138 -13.38 -11.71 4.91
N MET A 139 -12.48 -12.70 4.93
CA MET A 139 -12.79 -14.03 5.51
C MET A 139 -13.13 -13.96 7.00
N GLN A 140 -12.46 -13.08 7.75
CA GLN A 140 -12.76 -12.87 9.17
C GLN A 140 -14.16 -12.28 9.38
N ILE A 141 -14.60 -11.34 8.52
CA ILE A 141 -15.97 -10.81 8.52
C ILE A 141 -16.96 -11.94 8.21
N ASP A 142 -16.74 -12.70 7.13
CA ASP A 142 -17.63 -13.78 6.70
C ASP A 142 -17.80 -14.86 7.78
N HIS A 143 -16.71 -15.20 8.48
CA HIS A 143 -16.77 -16.15 9.59
C HIS A 143 -17.51 -15.57 10.80
N PHE A 144 -17.35 -14.29 11.08
CA PHE A 144 -18.07 -13.64 12.18
C PHE A 144 -19.56 -13.52 11.89
N GLU A 145 -19.95 -13.22 10.65
CA GLU A 145 -21.33 -13.27 10.19
C GLU A 145 -21.96 -14.64 10.41
N LYS A 146 -21.28 -15.72 9.99
CA LYS A 146 -21.76 -17.10 10.24
C LYS A 146 -21.94 -17.42 11.72
N LEU A 147 -21.08 -16.86 12.58
CA LEU A 147 -21.21 -17.04 14.03
C LEU A 147 -22.42 -16.28 14.58
N ILE A 148 -22.72 -15.09 14.04
CA ILE A 148 -23.91 -14.31 14.39
C ILE A 148 -25.17 -15.04 13.94
N GLU A 149 -25.22 -15.49 12.68
CA GLU A 149 -26.37 -16.23 12.13
C GLU A 149 -26.67 -17.49 12.95
N LEU A 150 -25.64 -18.27 13.32
CA LEU A 150 -25.79 -19.45 14.16
C LEU A 150 -26.35 -19.11 15.55
N ALA A 151 -25.90 -17.99 16.12
CA ALA A 151 -26.40 -17.53 17.42
C ALA A 151 -27.83 -16.97 17.34
N ASP A 152 -28.21 -16.33 16.24
CA ASP A 152 -29.55 -15.74 16.04
C ASP A 152 -30.63 -16.81 15.84
N VAL A 153 -30.31 -17.90 15.13
CA VAL A 153 -31.25 -19.00 14.91
C VAL A 153 -31.41 -19.93 16.12
N GLU A 154 -30.51 -19.86 17.10
CA GLU A 154 -30.54 -20.72 18.28
C GLU A 154 -31.45 -20.11 19.37
N PRO A 155 -32.63 -20.70 19.67
CA PRO A 155 -33.61 -20.07 20.56
C PRO A 155 -33.12 -19.84 21.99
N VAL A 156 -32.12 -20.60 22.46
CA VAL A 156 -31.58 -20.42 23.83
C VAL A 156 -30.59 -19.26 23.92
N TYR A 157 -30.13 -18.69 22.79
CA TYR A 157 -29.19 -17.58 22.78
C TYR A 157 -29.88 -16.26 23.12
N ASN A 158 -29.96 -15.94 24.42
CA ASN A 158 -30.56 -14.70 24.92
C ASN A 158 -29.64 -14.00 25.95
N PRO A 159 -28.49 -13.42 25.51
CA PRO A 159 -27.53 -12.79 26.42
C PRO A 159 -28.06 -11.45 26.97
N ASN A 160 -27.78 -11.20 28.25
CA ASN A 160 -28.09 -9.92 28.90
C ASN A 160 -27.01 -8.86 28.61
N GLU A 161 -25.77 -9.30 28.38
CA GLU A 161 -24.62 -8.45 28.12
C GLU A 161 -24.78 -7.75 26.77
N GLU A 162 -24.90 -6.42 26.79
CA GLU A 162 -25.07 -5.60 25.59
C GLU A 162 -24.12 -6.00 24.43
N PRO A 163 -22.79 -6.16 24.61
CA PRO A 163 -21.91 -6.47 23.48
C PRO A 163 -22.16 -7.82 22.79
N LEU A 164 -22.94 -8.71 23.41
CA LEU A 164 -23.25 -10.05 22.88
C LEU A 164 -24.65 -10.14 22.28
N LYS A 165 -25.47 -9.11 22.41
CA LYS A 165 -26.79 -9.09 21.74
C LYS A 165 -26.61 -9.09 20.23
N ILE A 166 -27.47 -9.83 19.51
CA ILE A 166 -27.44 -9.96 18.04
C ILE A 166 -27.40 -8.59 17.36
N VAL A 167 -28.19 -7.62 17.83
CA VAL A 167 -28.21 -6.25 17.29
C VAL A 167 -26.83 -5.58 17.36
N ASN A 168 -26.11 -5.75 18.46
CA ASN A 168 -24.79 -5.13 18.68
C ASN A 168 -23.69 -5.90 17.95
N LEU A 169 -23.78 -7.23 17.85
CA LEU A 169 -22.88 -8.03 17.03
C LEU A 169 -23.02 -7.68 15.54
N THR A 170 -24.25 -7.50 15.07
CA THR A 170 -24.56 -7.10 13.68
C THR A 170 -24.06 -5.68 13.39
N ALA A 171 -24.26 -4.74 14.33
CA ALA A 171 -23.69 -3.40 14.23
C ALA A 171 -22.15 -3.44 14.13
N TYR A 172 -21.50 -4.25 14.99
CA TYR A 172 -20.05 -4.42 14.94
C TYR A 172 -19.56 -5.08 13.63
N LYS A 173 -20.29 -6.09 13.11
CA LYS A 173 -20.02 -6.66 11.77
C LYS A 173 -20.05 -5.58 10.69
N LYS A 174 -21.05 -4.70 10.72
CA LYS A 174 -21.18 -3.58 9.78
C LYS A 174 -20.02 -2.58 9.91
N ASP A 175 -19.53 -2.31 11.12
CA ASP A 175 -18.34 -1.47 11.32
C ASP A 175 -17.09 -2.12 10.68
N LEU A 176 -16.93 -3.44 10.80
CA LEU A 176 -15.83 -4.19 10.17
C LEU A 176 -15.90 -4.12 8.64
N GLU A 177 -17.08 -4.30 8.04
CA GLU A 177 -17.31 -4.17 6.60
C GLU A 177 -17.00 -2.75 6.10
N THR A 178 -17.50 -1.76 6.83
CA THR A 178 -17.34 -0.34 6.51
C THR A 178 -15.87 0.03 6.51
N ILE A 179 -15.13 -0.30 7.58
CA ILE A 179 -13.71 0.06 7.66
C ILE A 179 -12.86 -0.74 6.66
N ASN A 180 -13.20 -2.00 6.39
CA ASN A 180 -12.48 -2.78 5.39
C ASN A 180 -12.67 -2.21 3.98
N THR A 181 -13.89 -1.77 3.66
CA THR A 181 -14.18 -1.06 2.41
C THR A 181 -13.46 0.29 2.35
N ALA A 182 -13.44 1.06 3.44
CA ALA A 182 -12.72 2.34 3.49
C ALA A 182 -11.22 2.19 3.19
N VAL A 183 -10.57 1.14 3.70
CA VAL A 183 -9.16 0.83 3.35
C VAL A 183 -8.99 0.54 1.87
N LYS A 184 -9.87 -0.30 1.28
CA LYS A 184 -9.83 -0.61 -0.16
C LYS A 184 -10.00 0.67 -0.99
N THR A 185 -10.95 1.53 -0.62
CA THR A 185 -11.21 2.81 -1.29
C THR A 185 -10.03 3.78 -1.19
N ALA A 186 -9.40 3.91 -0.02
CA ALA A 186 -8.25 4.80 0.18
C ALA A 186 -6.96 4.29 -0.49
N TYR A 187 -6.81 2.97 -0.63
CA TYR A 187 -5.63 2.38 -1.26
C TYR A 187 -5.54 2.67 -2.76
N ILE A 188 -6.68 2.74 -3.47
CA ILE A 188 -6.69 2.95 -4.93
C ILE A 188 -6.05 4.31 -5.31
N PRO A 189 -6.47 5.47 -4.77
CA PRO A 189 -5.81 6.75 -5.04
C PRO A 189 -4.32 6.76 -4.70
N TYR A 190 -3.92 6.14 -3.58
CA TYR A 190 -2.51 6.06 -3.20
C TYR A 190 -1.68 5.28 -4.22
N LYS A 191 -2.18 4.11 -4.65
CA LYS A 191 -1.53 3.29 -5.68
C LYS A 191 -1.47 4.02 -7.03
N THR A 192 -2.55 4.69 -7.44
CA THR A 192 -2.57 5.49 -8.67
C THR A 192 -1.58 6.65 -8.61
N ALA A 193 -1.46 7.33 -7.47
CA ALA A 193 -0.48 8.40 -7.29
C ALA A 193 0.96 7.87 -7.41
N MET A 194 1.26 6.69 -6.83
CA MET A 194 2.56 6.04 -6.99
C MET A 194 2.87 5.72 -8.47
N GLN A 195 1.91 5.14 -9.19
CA GLN A 195 2.05 4.84 -10.61
C GLN A 195 2.28 6.10 -11.45
N THR A 196 1.49 7.16 -11.20
CA THR A 196 1.65 8.45 -11.89
C THR A 196 3.04 9.02 -11.63
N ARG A 197 3.49 9.06 -10.37
CA ARG A 197 4.85 9.48 -10.03
C ARG A 197 5.89 8.68 -10.80
N ASP A 198 5.79 7.35 -10.81
CA ASP A 198 6.78 6.49 -11.45
C ASP A 198 6.81 6.72 -12.97
N ILE A 199 5.67 6.96 -13.61
CA ILE A 199 5.59 7.37 -15.02
C ILE A 199 6.31 8.71 -15.22
N LYS A 200 6.00 9.74 -14.42
CA LYS A 200 6.59 11.07 -14.61
C LYS A 200 8.09 11.11 -14.33
N LEU A 201 8.58 10.26 -13.43
CA LEU A 201 9.99 10.25 -13.06
C LEU A 201 10.83 9.28 -13.91
N TYR A 202 10.28 8.12 -14.25
CA TYR A 202 11.06 6.95 -14.68
C TYR A 202 10.59 6.29 -15.98
N ALA A 203 9.48 6.73 -16.58
CA ALA A 203 9.04 6.18 -17.87
C ALA A 203 10.15 6.29 -18.91
N HIS A 204 10.29 5.25 -19.72
CA HIS A 204 11.29 5.20 -20.78
C HIS A 204 11.12 6.41 -21.71
N GLN A 205 12.22 7.13 -21.97
CA GLN A 205 12.33 8.31 -22.84
C GLN A 205 11.53 9.56 -22.41
N THR A 206 10.51 9.42 -21.57
CA THR A 206 9.55 10.50 -21.24
C THR A 206 9.60 10.94 -19.79
N GLY A 207 10.15 10.11 -18.89
CA GLY A 207 10.38 10.47 -17.50
C GLY A 207 11.59 11.39 -17.33
N ILE A 208 11.58 12.23 -16.29
CA ILE A 208 12.61 13.25 -16.09
C ILE A 208 14.04 12.70 -16.03
N VAL A 209 14.23 11.43 -15.60
CA VAL A 209 15.56 10.80 -15.56
C VAL A 209 16.13 10.61 -16.97
N ASP A 210 15.33 10.09 -17.91
CA ASP A 210 15.77 9.86 -19.29
C ASP A 210 15.85 11.20 -20.06
N THR A 211 14.91 12.11 -19.80
CA THR A 211 14.96 13.49 -20.33
C THR A 211 16.26 14.19 -19.89
N ALA A 212 16.64 14.09 -18.62
CA ALA A 212 17.86 14.71 -18.11
C ALA A 212 19.12 14.18 -18.80
N GLN A 213 19.18 12.87 -19.05
CA GLN A 213 20.30 12.29 -19.81
C GLN A 213 20.34 12.82 -21.24
N THR A 214 19.19 12.98 -21.89
CA THR A 214 19.07 13.56 -23.23
C THR A 214 19.56 15.01 -23.26
N VAL A 215 19.18 15.82 -22.28
CA VAL A 215 19.65 17.21 -22.12
C VAL A 215 21.17 17.25 -21.94
N LYS A 216 21.74 16.39 -21.09
CA LYS A 216 23.20 16.32 -20.90
C LYS A 216 23.94 15.99 -22.18
N ASN A 217 23.41 15.05 -22.97
CA ASN A 217 24.00 14.68 -24.25
C ASN A 217 23.96 15.86 -25.24
N TYR A 218 22.85 16.59 -25.29
CA TYR A 218 22.71 17.79 -26.11
C TYR A 218 23.67 18.92 -25.70
N VAL A 219 23.77 19.22 -24.40
CA VAL A 219 24.73 20.23 -23.91
C VAL A 219 26.18 19.79 -24.23
N LYS A 220 26.50 18.50 -24.09
CA LYS A 220 27.80 17.97 -24.49
C LYS A 220 28.06 18.13 -25.99
N SER A 221 27.06 17.96 -26.86
CA SER A 221 27.25 18.12 -28.32
C SER A 221 27.44 19.57 -28.73
N VAL A 222 26.75 20.51 -28.07
CA VAL A 222 26.82 21.94 -28.42
C VAL A 222 28.10 22.59 -27.88
N PHE A 223 28.45 22.35 -26.62
CA PHE A 223 29.56 23.05 -25.97
C PHE A 223 30.85 22.22 -25.88
N GLY A 224 30.75 20.89 -26.05
CA GLY A 224 31.87 19.96 -25.86
C GLY A 224 31.99 19.43 -24.43
N ALA A 225 32.59 18.25 -24.29
CA ALA A 225 32.66 17.48 -23.04
C ALA A 225 33.54 18.12 -21.94
N THR A 226 34.46 19.00 -22.29
CA THR A 226 35.38 19.67 -21.35
C THR A 226 34.95 21.10 -21.00
N SER A 227 33.85 21.58 -21.61
CA SER A 227 33.37 22.95 -21.47
C SER A 227 32.93 23.29 -20.04
N PRO A 228 33.04 24.57 -19.63
CA PRO A 228 32.46 25.05 -18.37
C PRO A 228 30.96 24.75 -18.26
N GLN A 229 30.21 24.92 -19.36
CA GLN A 229 28.77 24.67 -19.44
C GLN A 229 28.45 23.21 -19.11
N TYR A 230 29.08 22.25 -19.81
CA TYR A 230 28.83 20.84 -19.53
C TYR A 230 29.27 20.44 -18.10
N LYS A 231 30.36 21.01 -17.59
CA LYS A 231 30.82 20.77 -16.20
C LYS A 231 29.81 21.21 -15.13
N GLN A 232 28.99 22.23 -15.38
CA GLN A 232 27.96 22.67 -14.44
C GLN A 232 26.87 21.60 -14.21
N ILE A 233 26.55 20.80 -15.23
CA ILE A 233 25.44 19.84 -15.18
C ILE A 233 25.89 18.39 -15.12
N SER A 234 27.14 18.09 -15.48
CA SER A 234 27.63 16.71 -15.61
C SER A 234 27.53 15.94 -14.29
N GLY A 235 27.80 16.60 -13.15
CA GLY A 235 27.74 16.03 -11.81
C GLY A 235 26.33 15.77 -11.25
N LEU A 236 25.28 16.30 -11.89
CA LEU A 236 23.90 16.11 -11.43
C LEU A 236 23.47 14.64 -11.56
N LYS A 237 23.20 13.94 -10.46
CA LYS A 237 22.87 12.51 -10.51
C LYS A 237 21.37 12.30 -10.70
N PHE A 238 20.99 11.47 -11.68
CA PHE A 238 19.61 11.05 -11.91
C PHE A 238 19.55 9.53 -11.80
N THR A 239 18.72 9.01 -10.90
CA THR A 239 18.67 7.57 -10.60
C THR A 239 17.26 7.05 -10.80
N LYS A 240 17.10 5.97 -11.57
CA LYS A 240 15.84 5.21 -11.62
C LYS A 240 15.69 4.42 -10.33
N ILE A 241 14.62 4.69 -9.60
CA ILE A 241 14.26 3.94 -8.40
C ILE A 241 13.25 2.89 -8.85
N LYS A 242 13.58 1.61 -8.67
CA LYS A 242 12.62 0.55 -8.97
C LYS A 242 11.44 0.68 -7.99
N PRO A 243 10.19 0.55 -8.47
CA PRO A 243 9.02 0.48 -7.59
C PRO A 243 9.10 -0.73 -6.64
#